data_AF-A0A3D3R4R9-F1
#
_entry.id   AF-A0A3D3R4R9-F1
#
_cell.length_a   1.000
_cell.length_b   1.000
_cell.length_c   1.000
_cell.angle_alpha   90.00
_cell.angle_beta   90.00
_cell.angle_gamma   90.00
#
_symmetry.space_group_name_H-M   'P 1'
#
loop_
_entity.id
_entity.type
_entity.pdbx_description
1 polymer ?
#
loop_
_entity_poly.entity_id
_entity_poly.type
_entity_poly.pdbx_seq_one_letter_code
_entity_poly.pdbx_strand_id
1 'polypeptide(L)'
;MRFFTDKKFQLGTAHNEYEQYWRDNYDRMPKLTLRLSAGMLPIKFIAETNDPVFLHDARIQSSTVIDDILSLTLHGDDDGGRRIINIQYDCNGFSIPEIPAALLANKPHCDLACHEFVIESDRINHQILFASGTELTIPFRNIFAEFNPDRDITKR
;
A
#
# COMPACT_ATOMS: atom_id res chain seq x y z
N MET A 1 -2.86 8.29 10.25
CA MET A 1 -1.56 8.24 9.49
C MET A 1 -0.58 9.32 9.94
N ARG A 2 0.74 9.12 9.72
CA ARG A 2 1.83 10.03 10.13
C ARG A 2 2.12 11.13 9.11
N PHE A 3 2.11 10.87 7.81
CA PHE A 3 2.56 11.83 6.80
C PHE A 3 1.42 12.45 6.01
N PHE A 4 0.44 11.64 5.62
CA PHE A 4 -0.69 12.09 4.81
C PHE A 4 -1.89 12.37 5.71
N THR A 5 -1.92 13.57 6.29
CA THR A 5 -3.02 14.08 7.14
C THR A 5 -3.57 15.36 6.53
N ASP A 6 -4.85 15.68 6.77
CA ASP A 6 -5.48 16.91 6.25
C ASP A 6 -4.65 18.16 6.54
N LYS A 7 -4.11 18.28 7.75
CA LYS A 7 -3.26 19.40 8.15
C LYS A 7 -1.98 19.47 7.31
N LYS A 8 -1.31 18.35 7.07
CA LYS A 8 -0.06 18.32 6.27
C LYS A 8 -0.32 18.51 4.78
N PHE A 9 -1.47 18.06 4.28
CA PHE A 9 -1.91 18.36 2.91
C PHE A 9 -2.22 19.84 2.73
N GLN A 10 -2.98 20.44 3.66
CA GLN A 10 -3.27 21.89 3.66
C GLN A 10 -2.01 22.74 3.70
N LEU A 11 -0.99 22.29 4.43
CA LEU A 11 0.31 22.97 4.52
C LEU A 11 1.27 22.61 3.37
N GLY A 12 0.93 21.66 2.50
CA GLY A 12 1.78 21.21 1.41
C GLY A 12 3.07 20.49 1.84
N THR A 13 3.13 19.97 3.08
CA THR A 13 4.35 19.35 3.62
C THR A 13 4.36 17.82 3.59
N ALA A 14 3.21 17.18 3.38
CA ALA A 14 3.04 15.72 3.47
C ALA A 14 4.09 14.94 2.65
N HIS A 15 4.19 15.23 1.35
CA HIS A 15 5.11 14.55 0.43
C HIS A 15 6.59 14.80 0.77
N ASN A 16 6.95 16.03 1.16
CA ASN A 16 8.32 16.38 1.50
C ASN A 16 8.79 15.68 2.78
N GLU A 17 7.93 15.64 3.80
CA GLU A 17 8.23 14.94 5.04
C GLU A 17 8.32 13.43 4.84
N TYR A 18 7.45 12.85 4.00
CA TYR A 18 7.51 11.44 3.67
C TYR A 18 8.75 11.10 2.84
N GLU A 19 9.13 11.97 1.89
CA GLU A 19 10.38 11.84 1.13
C GLU A 19 11.59 11.82 2.08
N GLN A 20 11.68 12.80 2.98
CA GLN A 20 12.81 12.87 3.92
C GLN A 20 12.86 11.62 4.80
N TYR A 21 11.72 11.19 5.32
CA TYR A 21 11.62 9.99 6.13
C TYR A 21 12.10 8.74 5.37
N TRP A 22 11.79 8.62 4.08
CA TRP A 22 12.30 7.56 3.22
C TRP A 22 13.82 7.62 3.02
N ARG A 23 14.39 8.81 2.84
CA ARG A 23 15.86 8.97 2.75
C ARG A 23 16.55 8.47 4.02
N ASP A 24 16.01 8.82 5.17
CA ASP A 24 16.58 8.50 6.47
C ASP A 24 16.48 7.00 6.81
N ASN A 25 15.61 6.26 6.11
CA ASN A 25 15.31 4.85 6.41
C ASN A 25 15.49 3.90 5.23
N TYR A 26 16.10 4.35 4.14
CA TYR A 26 16.20 3.60 2.87
C TYR A 26 16.75 2.19 3.07
N ASP A 27 17.86 2.04 3.81
CA ASP A 27 18.51 0.74 4.03
C ASP A 27 17.74 -0.19 4.99
N ARG A 28 16.77 0.35 5.73
CA ARG A 28 15.98 -0.40 6.71
C ARG A 28 14.64 -0.88 6.16
N MET A 29 14.21 -0.34 5.01
CA MET A 29 12.95 -0.73 4.37
C MET A 29 13.17 -1.79 3.28
N PRO A 30 12.28 -2.79 3.16
CA PRO A 30 12.29 -3.68 2.01
C PRO A 30 12.11 -2.87 0.74
N LYS A 31 12.96 -3.08 -0.27
CA LYS A 31 12.86 -2.42 -1.59
C LYS A 31 11.47 -2.53 -2.22
N LEU A 32 10.71 -3.58 -1.89
CA LEU A 32 9.35 -3.75 -2.37
C LEU A 32 8.40 -2.64 -1.88
N THR A 33 8.57 -2.13 -0.65
CA THR A 33 7.76 -1.02 -0.12
C THR A 33 7.96 0.27 -0.91
N LEU A 34 9.16 0.46 -1.50
CA LEU A 34 9.46 1.59 -2.39
C LEU A 34 8.70 1.46 -3.71
N ARG A 35 8.63 0.25 -4.28
CA ARG A 35 7.83 -0.04 -5.49
C ARG A 35 6.35 0.25 -5.29
N LEU A 36 5.82 -0.08 -4.12
CA LEU A 36 4.41 0.12 -3.75
C LEU A 36 4.08 1.58 -3.37
N SER A 37 5.09 2.44 -3.19
CA SER A 37 4.90 3.84 -2.80
C SER A 37 4.78 4.81 -4.00
N ALA A 38 4.54 4.28 -5.21
CA ALA A 38 4.41 5.12 -6.39
C ALA A 38 3.19 6.06 -6.26
N GLY A 39 3.34 7.29 -6.74
CA GLY A 39 2.35 8.37 -6.57
C GLY A 39 2.49 9.13 -5.25
N MET A 40 3.18 8.57 -4.26
CA MET A 40 3.40 9.20 -2.94
C MET A 40 4.82 9.71 -2.76
N LEU A 41 5.74 9.26 -3.61
CA LEU A 41 7.14 9.69 -3.67
C LEU A 41 7.48 10.25 -5.06
N PRO A 42 8.45 11.18 -5.16
CA PRO A 42 8.89 11.71 -6.45
C PRO A 42 9.49 10.65 -7.36
N ILE A 43 9.36 10.84 -8.68
CA ILE A 43 9.74 9.84 -9.70
C ILE A 43 11.18 9.32 -9.56
N LYS A 44 12.12 10.15 -9.09
CA LYS A 44 13.53 9.76 -8.85
C LYS A 44 13.70 8.60 -7.87
N PHE A 45 12.79 8.43 -6.90
CA PHE A 45 12.81 7.31 -5.94
C PHE A 45 12.34 6.01 -6.56
N ILE A 46 11.39 6.08 -7.50
CA ILE A 46 10.77 4.91 -8.11
C ILE A 46 11.40 4.53 -9.46
N ALA A 47 12.18 5.43 -10.08
CA ALA A 47 12.88 5.17 -11.34
C ALA A 47 13.92 4.05 -11.24
N GLU A 48 14.42 3.77 -10.03
CA GLU A 48 15.29 2.62 -9.75
C GLU A 48 14.54 1.28 -9.66
N THR A 49 13.21 1.32 -9.76
CA THR A 49 12.36 0.13 -9.64
C THR A 49 11.77 -0.27 -10.99
N ASN A 50 11.94 -1.53 -11.38
CA ASN A 50 11.61 -2.01 -12.74
C ASN A 50 10.10 -2.07 -13.07
N ASP A 51 9.20 -1.71 -12.15
CA ASP A 51 7.75 -1.63 -12.37
C ASP A 51 7.13 -1.01 -11.09
N PRO A 52 6.96 0.32 -11.01
CA PRO A 52 6.34 0.97 -9.87
C PRO A 52 4.83 0.69 -9.84
N VAL A 53 4.28 0.61 -8.63
CA VAL A 53 2.87 0.27 -8.41
C VAL A 53 2.23 1.36 -7.58
N PHE A 54 1.19 1.96 -8.15
CA PHE A 54 0.38 2.98 -7.52
C PHE A 54 -0.67 2.27 -6.68
N LEU A 55 -0.50 2.31 -5.36
CA LEU A 55 -1.54 1.89 -4.43
C LEU A 55 -2.53 3.00 -4.11
N HIS A 56 -2.26 4.24 -4.54
CA HIS A 56 -3.23 5.33 -4.41
C HIS A 56 -4.56 4.90 -5.06
N ASP A 57 -5.66 5.04 -4.32
CA ASP A 57 -7.00 4.65 -4.76
C ASP A 57 -7.20 3.12 -4.97
N ALA A 58 -6.28 2.28 -4.48
CA ALA A 58 -6.44 0.84 -4.53
C ALA A 58 -7.54 0.34 -3.57
N ARG A 59 -8.37 -0.59 -4.05
CA ARG A 59 -9.49 -1.18 -3.30
C ARG A 59 -9.18 -2.61 -2.90
N ILE A 60 -9.51 -3.00 -1.66
CA ILE A 60 -9.37 -4.40 -1.20
C ILE A 60 -10.46 -5.26 -1.82
N GLN A 61 -10.07 -6.31 -2.54
CA GLN A 61 -10.97 -7.31 -3.10
C GLN A 61 -11.25 -8.43 -2.10
N SER A 62 -10.18 -8.96 -1.53
CA SER A 62 -10.23 -10.08 -0.61
C SER A 62 -9.04 -10.04 0.35
N SER A 63 -9.22 -10.74 1.47
CA SER A 63 -8.18 -10.96 2.46
C SER A 63 -8.19 -12.42 2.89
N THR A 64 -7.02 -13.01 3.08
CA THR A 64 -6.86 -14.35 3.63
C THR A 64 -5.74 -14.36 4.65
N VAL A 65 -5.87 -15.17 5.69
CA VAL A 65 -4.82 -15.36 6.70
C VAL A 65 -4.52 -16.84 6.81
N ILE A 66 -3.26 -17.21 6.60
CA ILE A 66 -2.75 -18.58 6.71
C ILE A 66 -1.38 -18.49 7.36
N ASP A 67 -1.15 -19.23 8.45
CA ASP A 67 0.17 -19.36 9.11
C ASP A 67 0.90 -18.00 9.31
N ASP A 68 0.24 -17.04 9.96
CA ASP A 68 0.73 -15.66 10.20
C ASP A 68 1.01 -14.81 8.95
N ILE A 69 0.59 -15.27 7.76
CA ILE A 69 0.66 -14.50 6.53
C ILE A 69 -0.70 -13.89 6.23
N LEU A 70 -0.79 -12.55 6.26
CA LEU A 70 -1.93 -11.83 5.71
C LEU A 70 -1.71 -11.66 4.20
N SER A 71 -2.62 -12.19 3.40
CA SER A 71 -2.69 -11.94 1.96
C SER A 71 -3.82 -10.96 1.67
N LEU A 72 -3.52 -9.86 1.00
CA LEU A 72 -4.51 -8.94 0.44
C LEU A 72 -4.47 -8.97 -1.08
N THR A 73 -5.62 -9.13 -1.71
CA THR A 73 -5.77 -8.85 -3.16
C THR A 73 -6.36 -7.46 -3.31
N LEU A 74 -5.65 -6.58 -4.02
CA LEU A 74 -6.05 -5.22 -4.31
C LEU A 74 -6.33 -5.04 -5.81
N HIS A 75 -7.28 -4.17 -6.13
CA HIS A 75 -7.42 -3.61 -7.48
C HIS A 75 -6.97 -2.15 -7.44
N GLY A 76 -5.93 -1.82 -8.20
CA GLY A 76 -5.54 -0.43 -8.44
C GLY A 76 -6.46 0.22 -9.48
N ASP A 77 -6.95 1.42 -9.20
CA ASP A 77 -7.83 2.19 -10.09
C ASP A 77 -7.17 3.55 -10.36
N ASP A 78 -6.44 3.68 -11.47
CA ASP A 78 -6.66 4.80 -12.42
C ASP A 78 -5.82 4.62 -13.70
N ASP A 79 -6.35 5.10 -14.84
CA ASP A 79 -5.69 5.18 -16.16
C ASP A 79 -5.37 3.87 -16.93
N GLY A 80 -6.33 2.94 -16.96
CA GLY A 80 -6.41 1.97 -18.08
C GLY A 80 -5.56 0.70 -17.96
N GLY A 81 -5.03 0.39 -16.78
CA GLY A 81 -4.43 -0.91 -16.46
C GLY A 81 -4.96 -1.45 -15.14
N ARG A 82 -6.02 -2.26 -15.17
CA ARG A 82 -6.68 -2.90 -14.01
C ARG A 82 -5.80 -3.94 -13.31
N ARG A 83 -4.62 -3.58 -12.79
CA ARG A 83 -3.69 -4.57 -12.22
C ARG A 83 -4.27 -5.17 -10.94
N ILE A 84 -4.32 -6.50 -10.89
CA ILE A 84 -4.57 -7.23 -9.66
C ILE A 84 -3.24 -7.31 -8.92
N ILE A 85 -3.22 -6.79 -7.70
CA ILE A 85 -2.01 -6.74 -6.86
C ILE A 85 -2.27 -7.66 -5.68
N ASN A 86 -1.51 -8.75 -5.59
CA ASN A 86 -1.54 -9.63 -4.44
C ASN A 86 -0.38 -9.22 -3.53
N ILE A 87 -0.67 -8.75 -2.32
CA ILE A 87 0.34 -8.42 -1.32
C ILE A 87 0.27 -9.44 -0.20
N GLN A 88 1.42 -10.02 0.15
CA GLN A 88 1.56 -10.92 1.28
C GLN A 88 2.44 -10.25 2.33
N TYR A 89 1.91 -10.15 3.55
CA TYR A 89 2.59 -9.62 4.71
C TYR A 89 2.99 -10.78 5.60
N ASP A 90 4.29 -10.94 5.81
CA ASP A 90 4.81 -11.84 6.84
C ASP A 90 4.70 -11.14 8.20
N CYS A 91 3.63 -11.46 8.93
CA CYS A 91 3.30 -10.82 10.20
C CYS A 91 3.98 -11.50 11.40
N ASN A 92 4.62 -12.66 11.23
CA ASN A 92 5.35 -13.46 12.24
C ASN A 92 5.28 -12.96 13.70
N GLY A 93 4.25 -13.42 14.43
CA GLY A 93 4.04 -13.10 15.84
C GLY A 93 3.38 -11.75 16.16
N PHE A 94 3.04 -10.94 15.15
CA PHE A 94 2.26 -9.71 15.30
C PHE A 94 0.76 -9.97 15.14
N SER A 95 -0.05 -9.14 15.82
CA SER A 95 -1.50 -9.18 15.67
C SER A 95 -1.90 -8.73 14.26
N ILE A 96 -2.54 -9.63 13.52
CA ILE A 96 -3.08 -9.34 12.19
C ILE A 96 -4.43 -8.63 12.35
N PRO A 97 -4.63 -7.45 11.74
CA PRO A 97 -5.89 -6.74 11.86
C PRO A 97 -7.01 -7.48 11.12
N GLU A 98 -8.21 -7.49 11.70
CA GLU A 98 -9.41 -7.89 10.98
C GLU A 98 -9.72 -6.86 9.89
N ILE A 99 -9.99 -7.32 8.66
CA ILE A 99 -10.39 -6.45 7.55
C ILE A 99 -11.90 -6.24 7.60
N PRO A 100 -12.40 -5.02 7.87
CA PRO A 100 -13.84 -4.78 7.92
C PRO A 100 -14.51 -5.12 6.59
N ALA A 101 -15.64 -5.84 6.65
CA ALA A 101 -16.38 -6.26 5.45
C ALA A 101 -16.85 -5.07 4.57
N ALA A 102 -16.94 -3.86 5.12
CA ALA A 102 -17.28 -2.65 4.39
C ALA A 102 -16.19 -2.20 3.40
N LEU A 103 -14.93 -2.59 3.61
CA LEU A 103 -13.80 -2.23 2.75
C LEU A 103 -13.62 -3.19 1.57
N LEU A 104 -14.41 -4.28 1.51
CA LEU A 104 -14.30 -5.30 0.47
C LEU A 104 -15.11 -4.92 -0.79
N ALA A 105 -14.51 -5.11 -1.97
CA ALA A 105 -15.03 -4.71 -3.28
C ALA A 105 -16.32 -5.40 -3.75
N ASN A 106 -16.82 -6.40 -3.03
CA ASN A 106 -18.19 -6.88 -3.25
C ASN A 106 -19.26 -5.81 -2.93
N LYS A 107 -18.84 -4.65 -2.40
CA LYS A 107 -19.65 -3.44 -2.26
C LYS A 107 -19.43 -2.49 -3.45
N PRO A 108 -20.51 -1.95 -4.06
CA PRO A 108 -20.43 -1.06 -5.22
C PRO A 108 -19.72 0.30 -4.96
N HIS A 109 -19.38 0.59 -3.71
CA HIS A 109 -18.68 1.80 -3.28
C HIS A 109 -17.46 1.47 -2.41
N CYS A 110 -16.76 0.38 -2.72
CA CYS A 110 -15.56 0.05 -1.97
C CYS A 110 -14.57 1.22 -1.96
N ASP A 111 -14.01 1.42 -0.78
CA ASP A 111 -13.40 2.68 -0.40
C ASP A 111 -12.01 2.84 -1.02
N LEU A 112 -11.69 4.07 -1.42
CA LEU A 112 -10.37 4.43 -1.94
C LEU A 112 -9.41 4.64 -0.77
N ALA A 113 -8.12 4.41 -1.00
CA ALA A 113 -7.15 4.43 0.08
C ALA A 113 -5.88 5.22 -0.25
N CYS A 114 -5.35 5.87 0.78
CA CYS A 114 -3.98 6.36 0.87
C CYS A 114 -3.14 5.36 1.68
N HIS A 115 -1.84 5.27 1.37
CA HIS A 115 -0.95 4.27 1.93
C HIS A 115 0.32 4.91 2.51
N GLU A 116 0.90 4.38 3.58
CA GLU A 116 2.27 4.72 3.97
C GLU A 116 2.94 3.57 4.70
N PHE A 117 4.26 3.48 4.55
CA PHE A 117 5.08 2.49 5.25
C PHE A 117 5.87 3.17 6.35
N VAL A 118 5.70 2.71 7.59
CA VAL A 118 6.34 3.30 8.77
C VAL A 118 7.11 2.22 9.53
N ILE A 119 8.38 2.48 9.82
CA ILE A 119 9.23 1.62 10.63
C ILE A 119 8.95 1.93 12.09
N GLU A 120 8.71 0.88 12.85
CA GLU A 120 8.72 0.88 14.30
C GLU A 120 9.93 0.05 14.79
N SER A 121 10.21 0.06 16.09
CA SER A 121 11.45 -0.48 16.65
C SER A 121 11.79 -1.91 16.20
N ASP A 122 10.79 -2.76 15.99
CA ASP A 122 10.92 -4.18 15.69
C ASP A 122 10.15 -4.64 14.44
N ARG A 123 9.50 -3.71 13.73
CA ARG A 123 8.59 -4.04 12.60
C ARG A 123 8.42 -2.89 11.62
N ILE A 124 7.70 -3.17 10.55
CA ILE A 124 7.21 -2.17 9.61
C ILE A 124 5.70 -2.25 9.61
N ASN A 125 5.05 -1.10 9.61
CA ASN A 125 3.61 -0.97 9.50
C ASN A 125 3.27 -0.45 8.11
N HIS A 126 2.38 -1.13 7.42
CA HIS A 126 1.65 -0.55 6.31
C HIS A 126 0.39 0.09 6.88
N GLN A 127 0.37 1.42 6.93
CA GLN A 127 -0.81 2.19 7.31
C GLN A 127 -1.62 2.50 6.06
N ILE A 128 -2.92 2.26 6.13
CA ILE A 128 -3.86 2.46 5.04
C ILE A 128 -5.01 3.30 5.60
N LEU A 129 -5.24 4.48 5.03
CA LEU A 129 -6.36 5.35 5.36
C LEU A 129 -7.34 5.35 4.21
N PHE A 130 -8.56 4.93 4.50
CA PHE A 130 -9.62 4.89 3.52
C PHE A 130 -10.41 6.20 3.51
N ALA A 131 -11.03 6.57 2.39
CA ALA A 131 -11.77 7.84 2.27
C ALA A 131 -13.01 7.91 3.18
N SER A 132 -13.53 6.79 3.68
CA SER A 132 -14.53 6.72 4.77
C SER A 132 -14.00 7.17 6.13
N GLY A 133 -12.68 7.38 6.27
CA GLY A 133 -12.00 7.65 7.54
C GLY A 133 -11.59 6.40 8.31
N THR A 134 -11.83 5.20 7.77
CA THR A 134 -11.33 3.96 8.37
C THR A 134 -9.80 3.90 8.26
N GLU A 135 -9.12 3.52 9.33
CA GLU A 135 -7.66 3.27 9.31
C GLU A 135 -7.38 1.78 9.53
N LEU A 136 -6.49 1.22 8.71
CA LEU A 136 -5.95 -0.11 8.86
C LEU A 136 -4.43 -0.02 9.05
N THR A 137 -3.91 -0.75 10.03
CA THR A 137 -2.47 -0.84 10.26
C THR A 137 -2.06 -2.31 10.23
N ILE A 138 -1.24 -2.67 9.25
CA ILE A 138 -0.76 -4.05 9.07
C ILE A 138 0.71 -4.10 9.49
N PRO A 139 1.04 -4.75 10.62
CA PRO A 139 2.42 -4.97 11.03
C PRO A 139 3.04 -6.14 10.25
N PHE A 140 4.28 -5.98 9.78
CA PHE A 140 5.00 -7.02 9.06
C PHE A 140 6.52 -6.92 9.23
N ARG A 141 7.21 -8.04 9.01
CA ARG A 141 8.68 -8.12 8.90
C ARG A 141 9.14 -8.12 7.46
N ASN A 142 8.42 -8.85 6.62
CA ASN A 142 8.69 -8.94 5.20
C ASN A 142 7.40 -8.79 4.41
N ILE A 143 7.55 -8.37 3.16
CA ILE A 143 6.44 -8.15 2.25
C ILE A 143 6.81 -8.72 0.89
N PHE A 144 5.86 -9.43 0.30
CA PHE A 144 5.94 -9.94 -1.05
C PHE A 144 4.76 -9.40 -1.83
N ALA A 145 4.95 -9.19 -3.13
CA ALA A 145 3.86 -8.75 -3.98
C ALA A 145 3.99 -9.36 -5.36
N GLU A 146 2.86 -9.84 -5.86
CA GLU A 146 2.69 -10.33 -7.22
C GLU A 146 1.74 -9.38 -7.96
N PHE A 147 2.14 -9.02 -9.17
CA PHE A 147 1.42 -8.06 -9.99
C PHE A 147 0.94 -8.79 -11.23
N ASN A 148 -0.37 -9.04 -11.28
CA ASN A 148 -0.98 -9.67 -12.44
C ASN A 148 -1.49 -8.56 -13.37
N PRO A 149 -0.97 -8.47 -14.62
CA PRO A 149 -1.59 -7.63 -15.62
C PRO A 149 -3.01 -8.13 -15.89
N ASP A 150 -4.00 -7.24 -15.94
CA ASP A 150 -5.31 -7.64 -16.46
C ASP A 150 -5.21 -7.88 -17.96
N ARG A 151 -6.03 -8.82 -18.45
CA ARG A 151 -6.26 -9.20 -19.85
C ARG A 151 -5.27 -8.66 -20.88
N ASP A 152 -4.53 -9.58 -21.48
CA ASP A 152 -3.81 -9.48 -22.75
C ASP A 152 -4.41 -8.43 -23.71
N ILE A 153 -3.86 -7.21 -23.69
CA ILE A 153 -4.25 -6.07 -24.53
C ILE A 153 -3.83 -6.26 -26.00
N THR A 154 -3.20 -7.39 -26.35
CA THR A 154 -2.84 -7.75 -27.73
C THR A 154 -4.02 -8.26 -28.55
N LYS A 155 -5.20 -8.46 -27.95
CA LYS A 155 -6.46 -8.70 -28.68
C LYS A 155 -7.20 -7.38 -28.93
N ARG A 156 -6.72 -6.60 -29.90
CA ARG A 156 -7.52 -5.60 -30.63
C ARG A 156 -7.52 -5.96 -32.10
#